data_AF-A0A4R5H142-F1
#
_entry.id   AF-A0A4R5H142-F1
#
_cell.length_a   1.000
_cell.length_b   1.000
_cell.length_c   1.000
_cell.angle_alpha   90.00
_cell.angle_beta   90.00
_cell.angle_gamma   90.00
#
_symmetry.space_group_name_H-M   'P 1'
#
loop_
_entity.id
_entity.type
_entity.pdbx_description
1 polymer ?
#
loop_
_entity_poly.entity_id
_entity_poly.type
_entity_poly.pdbx_seq_one_letter_code
_entity_poly.pdbx_strand_id
1 'polypeptide(L)'
;MCVTPIVFQRIHKMTKTPCAQVTHLIKMLNQIVNNNLHNDNVVEVSATHMKKFWALSMKKLIIEHTNLGGEGLEPAAKEAVMVLAEIYKE
;
A
#
# COMPACT_ATOMS: atom_id res chain seq x y z
N MET A 1 -48.54 3.19 -12.36
CA MET A 1 -47.63 2.88 -13.48
C MET A 1 -46.65 4.02 -13.63
N CYS A 2 -45.36 3.75 -13.49
CA CYS A 2 -44.23 4.41 -14.16
C CYS A 2 -42.96 3.70 -13.64
N VAL A 3 -42.67 2.55 -14.24
CA VAL A 3 -41.30 2.01 -14.34
C VAL A 3 -40.61 2.83 -15.45
N THR A 4 -39.37 3.28 -15.31
CA THR A 4 -38.17 2.46 -15.49
C THR A 4 -36.92 3.01 -14.77
N PRO A 5 -35.86 2.17 -14.65
CA PRO A 5 -34.69 2.37 -13.79
C PRO A 5 -33.46 2.88 -14.57
N ILE A 6 -32.29 2.87 -13.90
CA ILE A 6 -30.91 3.10 -14.38
C ILE A 6 -30.36 4.48 -14.00
N VAL A 7 -29.73 4.56 -12.81
CA VAL A 7 -28.37 5.12 -12.69
C VAL A 7 -27.57 4.20 -11.77
N PHE A 8 -27.13 3.08 -12.32
CA PHE A 8 -25.95 2.37 -11.87
C PHE A 8 -24.74 3.28 -12.11
N GLN A 9 -23.74 3.22 -11.23
CA GLN A 9 -22.50 4.01 -11.22
C GLN A 9 -22.66 5.50 -10.89
N ARG A 10 -22.24 5.86 -9.67
CA ARG A 10 -21.00 6.64 -9.45
C ARG A 10 -20.88 7.07 -7.98
N ILE A 11 -20.68 6.10 -7.09
CA ILE A 11 -20.19 6.35 -5.72
C ILE A 11 -18.67 6.06 -5.66
N HIS A 12 -17.92 6.42 -6.72
CA HIS A 12 -16.47 6.14 -6.82
C HIS A 12 -15.57 7.32 -6.46
N LYS A 13 -16.08 8.33 -5.75
CA LYS A 13 -15.23 9.40 -5.18
C LYS A 13 -15.69 9.80 -3.78
N MET A 14 -15.69 8.85 -2.85
CA MET A 14 -15.37 9.21 -1.47
C MET A 14 -13.89 8.89 -1.31
N THR A 15 -13.07 9.91 -1.14
CA THR A 15 -11.69 9.78 -0.67
C THR A 15 -11.72 8.93 0.60
N LYS A 16 -11.43 7.63 0.48
CA LYS A 16 -11.34 6.74 1.63
C LYS A 16 -10.10 7.14 2.40
N THR A 17 -10.27 7.86 3.49
CA THR A 17 -9.22 7.99 4.48
C THR A 17 -8.75 6.57 4.84
N PRO A 18 -7.45 6.25 4.69
CA PRO A 18 -6.96 4.94 5.11
C PRO A 18 -7.28 4.73 6.58
N CYS A 19 -7.67 3.50 6.96
CA CYS A 19 -7.92 3.20 8.37
C CYS A 19 -6.65 3.47 9.20
N ALA A 20 -6.81 3.76 10.49
CA ALA A 20 -5.68 4.15 11.35
C ALA A 20 -4.50 3.16 11.29
N GLN A 21 -4.79 1.86 11.12
CA GLN A 21 -3.77 0.83 10.94
C GLN A 21 -2.97 1.02 9.64
N VAL A 22 -3.64 1.22 8.50
CA VAL A 22 -2.96 1.46 7.21
C VAL A 22 -2.17 2.76 7.25
N THR A 23 -2.70 3.83 7.86
CA THR A 23 -1.95 5.09 8.08
C THR A 23 -0.67 4.84 8.87
N HIS A 24 -0.73 4.00 9.90
CA HIS A 24 0.45 3.64 10.68
C HIS A 24 1.46 2.82 9.85
N LEU A 25 1.01 1.86 9.04
CA LEU A 25 1.88 1.10 8.14
C LEU A 25 2.58 1.98 7.10
N ILE A 26 1.85 2.93 6.50
CA ILE A 26 2.42 3.93 5.57
C ILE A 26 3.54 4.71 6.26
N LYS A 27 3.28 5.23 7.46
CA LYS A 27 4.27 5.99 8.22
C LYS A 27 5.52 5.15 8.50
N MET A 28 5.34 3.93 8.99
CA MET A 28 6.47 3.03 9.28
C MET A 28 7.26 2.70 8.01
N LEU A 29 6.59 2.44 6.89
CA LEU A 29 7.29 2.11 5.64
C LEU A 29 8.08 3.30 5.10
N ASN A 30 7.50 4.50 5.09
CA ASN A 30 8.23 5.70 4.69
C ASN A 30 9.42 5.94 5.62
N GLN A 31 9.29 5.66 6.93
CA GLN A 31 10.43 5.73 7.86
C GLN A 31 11.52 4.69 7.55
N ILE A 32 11.15 3.45 7.22
CA ILE A 32 12.10 2.40 6.81
C ILE A 32 12.88 2.87 5.58
N VAL A 33 12.19 3.37 4.55
CA VAL A 33 12.82 3.89 3.33
C VAL A 33 13.75 5.07 3.65
N ASN A 34 13.24 6.07 4.37
CA ASN A 34 14.01 7.27 4.70
C ASN A 34 15.27 6.97 5.50
N ASN A 35 15.21 6.00 6.43
CA ASN A 35 16.36 5.59 7.22
C ASN A 35 17.42 4.84 6.38
N ASN A 36 17.05 4.32 5.21
CA ASN A 36 17.92 3.53 4.33
C ASN A 36 18.31 4.29 3.04
N LEU A 37 18.07 5.61 2.94
CA LEU A 37 18.45 6.41 1.74
C LEU A 37 19.96 6.43 1.46
N HIS A 38 20.79 6.08 2.44
CA HIS A 38 22.24 5.93 2.27
C HIS A 38 22.63 4.61 1.57
N ASN A 39 21.67 3.72 1.31
CA ASN A 39 21.89 2.43 0.66
C ASN A 39 21.51 2.53 -0.82
N ASP A 40 22.41 2.13 -1.72
CA ASP A 40 22.18 2.12 -3.17
C ASP A 40 20.98 1.23 -3.58
N ASN A 41 20.58 0.28 -2.73
CA ASN A 41 19.47 -0.65 -2.95
C ASN A 41 18.32 -0.45 -1.94
N VAL A 42 17.97 0.80 -1.61
CA VAL A 42 16.94 1.14 -0.62
C VAL A 42 15.61 0.38 -0.80
N VAL A 43 15.16 0.16 -2.04
CA VAL A 43 13.91 -0.56 -2.37
C VAL A 43 13.98 -2.01 -1.91
N GLU A 44 15.03 -2.74 -2.29
CA GLU A 44 15.21 -4.16 -1.97
C GLU A 44 15.40 -4.38 -0.46
N VAL A 45 16.18 -3.51 0.18
CA VAL A 45 16.40 -3.54 1.63
C VAL A 45 15.09 -3.33 2.38
N SER A 46 14.26 -2.38 1.93
CA SER A 46 12.96 -2.09 2.53
C SER A 46 11.96 -3.24 2.31
N ALA A 47 11.91 -3.82 1.11
CA ALA A 47 11.08 -4.98 0.81
C ALA A 47 11.48 -6.19 1.67
N THR A 48 12.78 -6.44 1.81
CA THR A 48 13.32 -7.50 2.69
C THR A 48 12.97 -7.25 4.15
N HIS A 49 13.02 -6.00 4.62
CA HIS A 49 12.62 -5.65 5.99
C HIS A 49 11.15 -5.98 6.25
N MET A 50 10.24 -5.57 5.36
CA MET A 50 8.83 -5.93 5.46
C MET A 50 8.63 -7.45 5.43
N LYS A 51 9.32 -8.15 4.51
CA LYS A 51 9.25 -9.62 4.41
C LYS A 51 9.61 -10.31 5.73
N LYS A 52 10.69 -9.87 6.39
CA LYS A 52 11.20 -10.50 7.61
C LYS A 52 10.40 -10.16 8.86
N PHE A 53 9.98 -8.91 9.01
CA PHE A 53 9.51 -8.39 10.29
C PHE A 53 8.01 -8.11 10.36
N TRP A 54 7.31 -8.02 9.23
CA TRP A 54 5.87 -7.76 9.25
C TRP A 54 5.07 -9.06 9.27
N ALA A 55 3.96 -9.04 10.01
CA ALA A 55 2.98 -10.11 9.96
C ALA A 55 2.33 -10.21 8.57
N LEU A 56 1.84 -11.40 8.18
CA LEU A 56 1.20 -11.62 6.88
C LEU A 56 0.01 -10.66 6.63
N SER A 57 -0.79 -10.38 7.66
CA SER A 57 -1.90 -9.43 7.59
C SER A 57 -1.46 -8.01 7.25
N MET A 58 -0.36 -7.53 7.85
CA MET A 58 0.21 -6.21 7.56
C MET A 58 0.69 -6.11 6.10
N LYS A 59 1.33 -7.17 5.59
CA LYS A 59 1.78 -7.26 4.20
C LYS A 59 0.60 -7.18 3.24
N LYS A 60 -0.45 -7.98 3.46
CA LYS A 60 -1.67 -7.96 2.65
C LYS A 60 -2.33 -6.58 2.64
N LEU A 61 -2.44 -5.94 3.81
CA LEU A 61 -3.03 -4.61 3.94
C LEU A 61 -2.27 -3.54 3.15
N ILE A 62 -0.94 -3.50 3.24
CA ILE A 62 -0.16 -2.48 2.52
C ILE A 62 -0.15 -2.73 1.01
N ILE A 63 -0.15 -4.00 0.59
CA ILE A 63 -0.26 -4.38 -0.83
C ILE A 63 -1.62 -3.93 -1.39
N GLU A 64 -2.72 -4.21 -0.68
CA GLU A 64 -4.05 -3.76 -1.07
C GLU A 64 -4.13 -2.23 -1.15
N HIS A 65 -3.62 -1.51 -0.15
CA HIS A 65 -3.56 -0.05 -0.17
C HIS A 65 -2.78 0.49 -1.38
N THR A 66 -1.67 -0.16 -1.72
CA THR A 66 -0.83 0.22 -2.88
C THR A 66 -1.58 -0.01 -4.19
N ASN A 67 -2.30 -1.13 -4.33
CA ASN A 67 -3.13 -1.43 -5.49
C ASN A 67 -4.30 -0.44 -5.69
N LEU A 68 -4.78 0.19 -4.61
CA LEU A 68 -5.80 1.24 -4.64
C LEU A 68 -5.23 2.65 -4.94
N GLY A 69 -3.92 2.76 -5.17
CA GLY A 69 -3.22 4.00 -5.54
C GLY A 69 -2.08 4.37 -4.61
N GLY A 70 -2.04 3.80 -3.39
CA GLY A 70 -0.94 3.98 -2.45
C GLY A 70 -0.79 5.41 -1.95
N GLU A 71 -1.88 6.14 -1.73
CA GLU A 71 -1.81 7.51 -1.21
C GLU A 71 -0.99 7.56 0.09
N GLY A 72 -0.13 8.58 0.21
CA GLY A 72 0.76 8.77 1.37
C GLY A 72 2.05 7.93 1.36
N LEU A 73 2.20 6.94 0.47
CA LEU A 73 3.46 6.24 0.28
C LEU A 73 4.41 7.07 -0.59
N GLU A 74 5.66 7.18 -0.16
CA GLU A 74 6.74 7.75 -0.97
C GLU A 74 7.05 6.85 -2.18
N PRO A 75 7.69 7.37 -3.25
CA PRO A 75 7.98 6.59 -4.46
C PRO A 75 8.73 5.29 -4.18
N ALA A 76 9.85 5.36 -3.46
CA ALA A 76 10.63 4.17 -3.10
C ALA A 76 9.88 3.22 -2.14
N ALA A 77 8.96 3.73 -1.32
CA ALA A 77 8.08 2.91 -0.49
C ALA A 77 7.07 2.13 -1.34
N LYS A 78 6.46 2.77 -2.35
CA LYS A 78 5.58 2.07 -3.30
C LYS A 78 6.32 0.98 -4.05
N GLU A 79 7.52 1.27 -4.54
CA GLU A 79 8.37 0.27 -5.21
C GLU A 79 8.71 -0.91 -4.31
N ALA A 80 9.03 -0.66 -3.04
CA ALA A 80 9.30 -1.73 -2.08
C ALA A 80 8.06 -2.62 -1.84
N VAL A 81 6.84 -2.05 -1.83
CA VAL A 81 5.61 -2.83 -1.73
C VAL A 81 5.35 -3.63 -3.01
N MET A 82 5.66 -3.09 -4.19
CA MET A 82 5.54 -3.84 -5.44
C MET A 82 6.49 -5.04 -5.48
N VAL A 83 7.74 -4.87 -5.04
CA VAL A 83 8.68 -5.99 -4.86
C VAL A 83 8.15 -7.01 -3.85
N LEU A 84 7.63 -6.53 -2.71
CA LEU A 84 7.00 -7.40 -1.70
C LEU A 84 5.82 -8.19 -2.30
N ALA A 85 4.97 -7.56 -3.10
CA ALA A 85 3.81 -8.20 -3.71
C ALA A 85 4.23 -9.32 -4.68
N GLU A 86 5.30 -9.13 -5.45
CA GLU A 86 5.84 -10.16 -6.34
C GLU A 86 6.24 -11.43 -5.58
N ILE A 87 6.80 -11.28 -4.38
CA ILE A 87 7.24 -12.40 -3.52
C ILE A 87 6.05 -13.26 -3.04
N TYR A 88 4.85 -12.69 -2.95
CA TYR A 88 3.66 -13.34 -2.39
C TYR A 88 2.57 -13.60 -3.44
N LYS A 89 2.91 -13.69 -4.72
CA LYS A 89 1.98 -14.03 -5.81
C LYS A 89 1.51 -15.50 -5.83
N GLU A 90 1.83 -16.30 -4.82
CA GLU A 90 1.47 -17.72 -4.71
C GLU A 90 0.10 -17.95 -4.06
#